data_AF-A0A7J4ZRP4-F1
#
_entry.id   AF-A0A7J4ZRP4-F1
#
_cell.length_a   1.000
_cell.length_b   1.000
_cell.length_c   1.000
_cell.angle_alpha   90.00
_cell.angle_beta   90.00
_cell.angle_gamma   90.00
#
_symmetry.space_group_name_H-M   'P 1'
#
loop_
_entity.id
_entity.type
_entity.pdbx_description
1 polymer ?
#
loop_
_entity_poly.entity_id
_entity_poly.type
_entity_poly.pdbx_seq_one_letter_code
_entity_poly.pdbx_strand_id
1 'polypeptide(L)'
;MQNDKVLNDSCMVVSAAHRKFLTDVAEEIQAARKKFPDNGHLLAALVEEVGELATAYLENEGTSRVWDEAKQVACVAARIATEGDSDFFPASPSPRARGCVQTDLNPGGGSL
;
A
#
# COMPACT_ATOMS: atom_id res chain seq x y z
N MET A 1 36.49 31.32 -4.61
CA MET A 1 36.76 30.22 -5.57
C MET A 1 37.58 29.21 -4.79
N GLN A 2 37.19 27.96 -4.50
CA GLN A 2 36.30 27.00 -5.14
C GLN A 2 35.51 26.29 -4.02
N ASN A 3 34.18 26.30 -4.03
CA ASN A 3 33.29 25.32 -4.67
C ASN A 3 32.49 24.62 -3.57
N ASP A 4 31.46 25.33 -3.11
CA ASP A 4 30.26 24.73 -2.55
C ASP A 4 29.68 23.79 -3.62
N LYS A 5 30.10 22.52 -3.60
CA LYS A 5 29.34 21.47 -4.28
C LYS A 5 28.08 21.25 -3.45
N VAL A 6 27.12 22.10 -3.73
CA VAL A 6 25.69 21.84 -3.65
C VAL A 6 25.43 20.53 -4.38
N LEU A 7 25.51 19.40 -3.67
CA LEU A 7 24.83 18.18 -4.06
C LEU A 7 23.40 18.31 -3.53
N ASN A 8 22.63 19.12 -4.26
CA ASN A 8 21.18 19.14 -4.18
C ASN A 8 20.68 17.86 -4.86
N ASP A 9 20.80 16.73 -4.15
CA ASP A 9 19.99 15.56 -4.43
C ASP A 9 18.66 15.77 -3.71
N SER A 10 17.56 15.72 -4.45
CA SER A 10 16.17 15.85 -3.98
C SER A 10 15.71 14.69 -3.07
N CYS A 11 16.59 14.22 -2.18
CA CYS A 11 16.38 13.09 -1.31
C CYS A 11 15.34 13.43 -0.25
N MET A 12 14.15 12.85 -0.37
CA MET A 12 13.12 12.85 0.66
C MET A 12 13.72 12.33 1.97
N VAL A 13 14.07 13.24 2.89
CA VAL A 13 14.54 12.86 4.22
C VAL A 13 13.33 12.45 5.05
N VAL A 14 12.90 11.20 4.88
CA VAL A 14 11.89 10.57 5.73
C VAL A 14 12.50 10.42 7.13
N SER A 15 11.83 10.88 8.19
CA SER A 15 12.34 10.78 9.56
C SER A 15 12.62 9.32 9.97
N ALA A 16 13.48 9.10 10.96
CA ALA A 16 13.75 7.75 11.47
C ALA A 16 12.48 7.05 11.98
N ALA A 17 11.58 7.80 12.63
CA ALA A 17 10.29 7.30 13.08
C ALA A 17 9.41 6.86 11.91
N HIS A 18 9.30 7.68 10.85
CA HIS A 18 8.54 7.31 9.65
C HIS A 18 9.13 6.07 8.96
N ARG A 19 10.47 5.95 8.88
CA ARG A 19 11.10 4.73 8.34
C ARG A 19 10.75 3.49 9.16
N LYS A 20 10.81 3.58 10.49
CA LYS A 20 10.40 2.49 11.37
C LYS A 20 8.94 2.10 11.11
N PHE A 21 8.05 3.08 11.08
CA PHE A 21 6.62 2.85 10.83
C PHE A 21 6.37 2.13 9.50
N LEU A 22 7.02 2.57 8.42
CA LEU A 22 6.89 1.92 7.11
C LEU A 22 7.44 0.48 7.10
N THR A 23 8.52 0.20 7.85
CA THR A 23 9.00 -1.18 8.05
C THR A 23 7.98 -2.02 8.79
N ASP A 24 7.44 -1.51 9.91
CA ASP A 24 6.43 -2.22 10.70
C ASP A 24 5.17 -2.52 9.86
N VAL A 25 4.74 -1.58 9.00
CA VAL A 25 3.62 -1.78 8.06
C VAL A 25 3.94 -2.88 7.04
N ALA A 26 5.17 -2.92 6.51
CA ALA A 26 5.56 -3.96 5.56
C ALA A 26 5.56 -5.36 6.19
N GLU A 27 6.00 -5.47 7.46
CA GLU A 27 5.93 -6.70 8.25
C GLU A 27 4.47 -7.10 8.51
N GLU A 28 3.62 -6.14 8.87
CA GLU A 28 2.19 -6.36 9.11
C GLU A 28 1.47 -6.85 7.84
N ILE A 29 1.79 -6.31 6.67
CA ILE A 29 1.22 -6.80 5.40
C ILE A 29 1.57 -8.27 5.16
N GLN A 30 2.80 -8.68 5.47
CA GLN A 30 3.21 -10.08 5.33
C GLN A 30 2.48 -10.98 6.34
N ALA A 31 2.35 -10.54 7.59
CA ALA A 31 1.61 -11.25 8.62
C ALA A 31 0.12 -11.39 8.26
N ALA A 32 -0.51 -10.29 7.84
CA ALA A 32 -1.90 -10.24 7.42
C ALA A 32 -2.17 -11.17 6.24
N ARG A 33 -1.33 -11.18 5.20
CA ARG A 33 -1.45 -12.12 4.07
C ARG A 33 -1.29 -13.58 4.47
N LYS A 34 -0.46 -13.87 5.48
CA LYS A 34 -0.32 -15.22 6.00
C LYS A 34 -1.56 -15.67 6.76
N LYS A 35 -2.20 -14.77 7.50
CA LYS A 35 -3.42 -15.05 8.29
C LYS A 35 -4.67 -15.06 7.41
N PHE A 36 -4.75 -14.16 6.44
CA PHE A 36 -5.87 -13.93 5.53
C PHE A 36 -5.31 -13.75 4.11
N PRO A 37 -5.12 -14.85 3.36
CA PRO A 37 -4.49 -14.82 2.04
C PRO A 37 -5.37 -14.17 0.96
N ASP A 38 -6.68 -14.17 1.15
CA ASP A 38 -7.63 -13.58 0.20
C ASP A 38 -7.73 -12.05 0.38
N ASN A 39 -8.25 -11.39 -0.64
CA ASN A 39 -8.45 -9.93 -0.68
C ASN A 39 -9.93 -9.53 -0.57
N GLY A 40 -10.79 -10.40 -0.05
CA GLY A 40 -12.17 -10.07 0.30
C GLY A 40 -12.25 -9.35 1.64
N HIS A 41 -13.35 -8.61 1.86
CA HIS A 41 -13.68 -7.93 3.10
C HIS A 41 -12.66 -6.87 3.57
N LEU A 42 -11.76 -6.41 2.70
CA LEU A 42 -10.72 -5.46 3.09
C LEU A 42 -11.29 -4.09 3.50
N LEU A 43 -12.39 -3.64 2.90
CA LEU A 43 -13.07 -2.42 3.33
C LEU A 43 -13.64 -2.56 4.75
N ALA A 44 -14.24 -3.72 5.06
CA ALA A 44 -14.76 -3.98 6.40
C ALA A 44 -13.62 -4.01 7.43
N ALA A 45 -12.53 -4.71 7.11
CA ALA A 45 -11.32 -4.72 7.93
C ALA A 45 -10.76 -3.31 8.14
N LEU A 46 -10.71 -2.46 7.10
CA LEU A 46 -10.21 -1.09 7.23
C LEU A 46 -11.05 -0.28 8.22
N VAL A 47 -12.38 -0.41 8.17
CA VAL A 47 -13.29 0.29 9.08
C VAL A 47 -13.11 -0.20 10.51
N GLU A 48 -12.90 -1.50 10.71
CA GLU A 48 -12.58 -2.09 12.01
C GLU A 48 -11.29 -1.49 12.61
N GLU A 49 -10.19 -1.48 11.86
CA GLU A 49 -8.90 -0.93 12.32
C GLU A 49 -8.97 0.58 12.60
N VAL A 50 -9.74 1.34 11.81
CA VAL A 50 -9.97 2.77 12.06
C VAL A 50 -10.77 2.96 13.35
N GLY A 51 -11.73 2.08 13.63
CA GLY A 51 -12.48 2.06 14.88
C GLY A 51 -11.57 1.80 16.08
N GLU A 52 -10.69 0.79 16.00
CA GLU A 52 -9.71 0.51 17.07
C GLU A 52 -8.75 1.67 17.30
N LEU A 53 -8.26 2.29 16.23
CA LEU A 53 -7.41 3.49 16.33
C LEU A 53 -8.14 4.64 17.03
N ALA A 54 -9.42 4.85 16.71
CA ALA A 54 -10.23 5.89 17.36
C ALA A 54 -10.42 5.58 18.86
N THR A 55 -10.72 4.33 19.20
CA THR A 55 -10.83 3.88 20.61
C THR A 55 -9.53 4.10 21.36
N ALA A 56 -8.37 3.74 20.78
CA ALA A 56 -7.07 3.94 21.42
C ALA A 56 -6.79 5.41 21.79
N TYR A 57 -7.24 6.37 20.95
CA TYR A 57 -7.16 7.80 21.25
C TYR A 57 -8.19 8.24 22.30
N LEU A 58 -9.46 7.83 22.14
CA LEU A 58 -10.57 8.29 22.99
C LEU A 58 -10.47 7.75 24.42
N GLU A 59 -9.97 6.52 24.57
CA GLU A 59 -9.78 5.85 25.86
C GLU A 59 -8.38 6.04 26.45
N ASN A 60 -7.51 6.79 25.75
CA ASN A 60 -6.14 7.11 26.18
C ASN A 60 -5.30 5.85 26.51
N GLU A 61 -5.35 4.85 25.63
CA GLU A 61 -4.67 3.54 25.78
C GLU A 61 -3.14 3.62 25.61
N GLY A 62 -2.61 4.80 25.28
CA GLY A 62 -1.19 5.09 25.19
C GLY A 62 -0.61 4.96 23.78
N THR A 63 0.61 5.48 23.61
CA THR A 63 1.24 5.66 22.30
C THR A 63 1.59 4.34 21.60
N SER A 64 1.82 3.26 22.35
CA SER A 64 2.10 1.95 21.76
C SER A 64 0.87 1.39 21.05
N ARG A 65 -0.29 1.45 21.70
CA ARG A 65 -1.54 0.94 21.14
C ARG A 65 -1.98 1.78 19.94
N VAL A 66 -1.88 3.10 20.03
CA VAL A 66 -2.09 4.01 18.88
C VAL A 66 -1.16 3.68 17.71
N TRP A 67 0.11 3.36 17.97
CA TRP A 67 1.05 2.96 16.92
C TRP A 67 0.64 1.65 16.24
N ASP A 68 0.27 0.65 17.05
CA ASP A 68 -0.17 -0.65 16.55
C ASP A 68 -1.41 -0.52 15.68
N GLU A 69 -2.44 0.23 16.11
CA GLU A 69 -3.65 0.44 15.31
C GLU A 69 -3.41 1.28 14.06
N ALA A 70 -2.60 2.34 14.16
CA ALA A 70 -2.26 3.14 12.98
C ALA A 70 -1.52 2.31 11.93
N LYS A 71 -0.64 1.40 12.36
CA LYS A 71 0.06 0.45 11.48
C LYS A 71 -0.94 -0.51 10.83
N GLN A 72 -1.92 -1.04 11.57
CA GLN A 72 -2.95 -1.92 11.01
C GLN A 72 -3.82 -1.21 9.98
N VAL A 73 -4.27 0.03 10.25
CA VAL A 73 -4.97 0.88 9.28
C VAL A 73 -4.16 1.07 8.00
N ALA A 74 -2.87 1.41 8.14
CA ALA A 74 -1.98 1.60 6.99
C ALA A 74 -1.76 0.29 6.20
N CYS A 75 -1.64 -0.84 6.90
CA CYS A 75 -1.54 -2.18 6.31
C CYS A 75 -2.75 -2.48 5.42
N VAL A 76 -3.97 -2.36 5.95
CA VAL A 76 -5.20 -2.66 5.20
C VAL A 76 -5.39 -1.68 4.05
N ALA A 77 -5.13 -0.39 4.25
CA ALA A 77 -5.19 0.61 3.18
C ALA A 77 -4.20 0.30 2.03
N ALA A 78 -2.98 -0.13 2.37
CA ALA A 78 -1.98 -0.53 1.38
C ALA A 78 -2.42 -1.80 0.61
N ARG A 79 -3.05 -2.76 1.29
CA ARG A 79 -3.63 -3.94 0.64
C ARG A 79 -4.77 -3.55 -0.30
N ILE A 80 -5.72 -2.71 0.10
CA ILE A 80 -6.78 -2.22 -0.79
C ILE A 80 -6.18 -1.53 -2.03
N ALA A 81 -5.16 -0.69 -1.85
CA ALA A 81 -4.53 0.02 -2.96
C ALA A 81 -3.79 -0.91 -3.95
N THR A 82 -3.29 -2.07 -3.50
CA THR A 82 -2.44 -2.96 -4.30
C THR A 82 -3.13 -4.25 -4.76
N GLU A 83 -4.09 -4.75 -3.99
CA GLU A 83 -4.82 -6.00 -4.19
C GLU A 83 -6.29 -5.73 -4.59
N GLY A 84 -6.85 -4.58 -4.21
CA GLY A 84 -8.29 -4.30 -4.31
C GLY A 84 -9.11 -5.11 -3.32
N ASP A 85 -10.40 -4.79 -3.19
CA ASP A 85 -11.36 -5.58 -2.41
C ASP A 85 -12.28 -6.35 -3.36
N SER A 86 -12.19 -7.69 -3.33
CA SER A 86 -12.94 -8.56 -4.23
C SER A 86 -14.45 -8.50 -4.06
N ASP A 87 -14.96 -7.99 -2.94
CA ASP A 87 -16.40 -7.87 -2.68
C ASP A 87 -17.05 -6.75 -3.48
N PHE A 88 -16.30 -5.68 -3.74
CA PHE A 88 -16.78 -4.48 -4.43
C PHE A 88 -16.26 -4.38 -5.85
N PHE A 89 -15.03 -4.86 -6.09
CA PHE A 89 -14.40 -4.84 -7.40
C PHE A 89 -13.69 -6.17 -7.65
N PRO A 90 -14.00 -6.90 -8.73
CA PRO A 90 -13.21 -8.08 -9.09
C PRO A 90 -11.75 -7.65 -9.26
N ALA A 91 -10.81 -8.49 -8.79
CA ALA A 91 -9.38 -8.16 -8.72
C ALA A 91 -8.92 -7.36 -9.96
N SER A 92 -8.55 -6.10 -9.73
CA SER A 92 -8.07 -5.22 -10.80
C SER A 92 -6.87 -5.91 -11.48
N PRO A 93 -6.86 -6.09 -12.82
CA PRO A 93 -5.64 -6.47 -13.50
C PRO A 93 -4.62 -5.37 -13.17
N SER A 94 -3.58 -5.73 -12.41
CA SER A 94 -2.69 -4.75 -11.76
C SER A 94 -2.24 -3.64 -12.73
N PRO A 95 -1.90 -2.43 -12.23
CA PRO A 95 -1.41 -1.33 -13.06
C PRO A 95 -0.17 -1.66 -13.91
N ARG A 96 0.51 -2.79 -13.68
CA ARG A 96 1.61 -3.28 -14.53
C ARG A 96 1.16 -3.83 -15.89
N ALA A 97 -0.14 -4.04 -16.12
CA ALA A 97 -0.67 -4.49 -17.41
C ALA A 97 -0.93 -3.36 -18.43
N ARG A 98 -0.66 -2.08 -18.10
CA ARG A 98 -0.81 -0.93 -19.02
C ARG A 98 0.49 -0.52 -19.73
N GLY A 99 1.41 -1.45 -19.93
CA GLY A 99 2.74 -1.18 -20.49
C GLY A 99 3.32 -2.28 -21.36
N CYS A 100 2.49 -2.98 -22.15
CA CYS A 100 2.96 -3.62 -23.37
C CYS A 100 1.74 -3.76 -24.29
N VAL A 101 1.50 -2.74 -25.11
CA VAL A 101 0.75 -2.96 -26.35
C VAL A 101 1.66 -3.84 -27.18
N GLN A 102 1.42 -5.14 -27.15
CA GLN A 102 1.88 -6.02 -28.21
C GLN A 102 1.05 -5.62 -29.42
N THR A 103 1.57 -4.67 -30.19
CA THR A 103 1.10 -4.48 -31.56
C THR A 103 1.43 -5.79 -32.25
N ASP A 104 0.48 -6.71 -32.31
CA ASP A 104 0.44 -7.66 -33.38
C ASP A 104 0.30 -6.83 -34.66
N LEU A 105 1.46 -6.48 -35.21
CA LEU A 105 1.61 -6.05 -36.58
C LEU A 105 1.06 -7.19 -37.41
N ASN A 106 -0.19 -7.07 -37.84
CA ASN A 106 -0.76 -7.87 -38.90
C ASN A 106 -0.30 -7.25 -40.23
N PRO A 107 0.65 -7.85 -40.98
CA PRO A 107 1.09 -7.31 -42.24
C PRO A 107 0.47 -8.13 -43.39
N GLY A 108 -0.58 -7.59 -44.01
CA GLY A 108 -1.09 -8.04 -45.32
C GLY A 108 -1.99 -9.29 -45.26
N GLY A 109 -3.21 -9.29 -45.78
CA GLY A 109 -3.60 -9.13 -47.19
C GLY A 109 -4.44 -10.39 -47.52
N GLY A 110 -5.67 -10.34 -47.99
CA GLY A 110 -6.09 -9.78 -49.27
C GLY A 110 -6.06 -10.87 -50.35
N SER A 111 -7.24 -11.41 -50.69
CA SER A 111 -7.55 -12.35 -51.82
C SER A 111 -7.01 -13.79 -51.67
N LEU A 112 -7.71 -14.87 -52.05
CA LEU A 112 -8.80 -15.15 -53.00
C LEU A 112 -9.83 -16.10 -52.38
#